data_AF-A0A3D5NSG2-F1
#
_entry.id   AF-A0A3D5NSG2-F1
#
_cell.length_a   1.000
_cell.length_b   1.000
_cell.length_c   1.000
_cell.angle_alpha   90.00
_cell.angle_beta   90.00
_cell.angle_gamma   90.00
#
_symmetry.space_group_name_H-M   'P 1'
#
loop_
_entity.id
_entity.type
_entity.pdbx_description
1 polymer ?
#
loop_
_entity_poly.entity_id
_entity_poly.type
_entity_poly.pdbx_seq_one_letter_code
_entity_poly.pdbx_strand_id
1 'polypeptide(L)'
;MEFILPAVMSGTPLSNIEIYTTEATFVLDLGIILPVYIACGIALLRKKEMGYKLTPILLIFITIIGLTVIGQNIYQTNAGVMIPQRQFFTLVISFAVLGIIATFLNIRFVKYLK
;
A
#
# COMPACT_ATOMS: atom_id res chain seq x y z
N MET A 1 -9.84 -14.94 7.45
CA MET A 1 -8.46 -14.42 7.31
C MET A 1 -7.57 -15.51 6.74
N GLU A 2 -8.04 -16.23 5.72
CA GLU A 2 -7.30 -17.32 5.06
C GLU A 2 -7.65 -17.24 3.59
N PHE A 3 -6.89 -16.47 2.81
CA PHE A 3 -7.21 -16.21 1.40
C PHE A 3 -6.13 -16.75 0.47
N ILE A 4 -4.86 -16.38 0.69
CA ILE A 4 -3.80 -16.70 -0.28
C ILE A 4 -3.23 -18.12 -0.09
N LEU A 5 -2.87 -18.50 1.13
CA LEU A 5 -2.20 -19.79 1.40
C LEU A 5 -3.03 -21.01 0.98
N PRO A 6 -4.32 -21.13 1.34
CA PRO A 6 -5.15 -22.25 0.90
C PRO A 6 -5.31 -22.30 -0.63
N ALA A 7 -5.51 -21.14 -1.28
CA ALA A 7 -5.68 -21.04 -2.73
C ALA A 7 -4.41 -21.47 -3.50
N VAL A 8 -3.23 -21.08 -2.99
CA VAL A 8 -1.94 -21.51 -3.56
C VAL A 8 -1.73 -23.02 -3.41
N MET A 9 -2.13 -23.58 -2.26
CA MET A 9 -1.97 -25.02 -2.01
C MET A 9 -2.98 -25.88 -2.78
N SER A 10 -4.21 -25.39 -3.00
CA SER A 10 -5.25 -26.10 -3.73
C SER A 10 -5.18 -25.92 -5.25
N GLY A 11 -4.41 -24.94 -5.74
CA GLY A 11 -4.38 -24.57 -7.16
C GLY A 11 -5.71 -24.01 -7.69
N THR A 12 -6.64 -23.67 -6.79
CA THR A 12 -7.94 -23.10 -7.13
C THR A 12 -7.93 -21.59 -6.92
N PRO A 13 -8.59 -20.81 -7.79
CA PRO A 13 -8.71 -19.37 -7.58
C PRO A 13 -9.40 -19.06 -6.24
N LEU A 14 -9.09 -17.90 -5.67
CA LEU A 14 -9.74 -17.39 -4.47
C LEU A 14 -11.26 -17.34 -4.69
N SER A 15 -12.03 -17.88 -3.74
CA SER A 15 -13.49 -17.95 -3.83
C SER A 15 -14.18 -16.59 -3.95
N ASN A 16 -13.48 -15.50 -3.60
CA ASN A 16 -13.94 -14.11 -3.66
C ASN A 16 -13.30 -13.31 -4.81
N ILE A 17 -12.71 -13.94 -5.84
CA ILE A 17 -12.44 -13.24 -7.11
C ILE A 17 -13.79 -13.03 -7.82
N GLU A 18 -14.59 -12.14 -7.25
CA GLU A 18 -15.69 -11.49 -7.94
C GLU A 18 -15.12 -10.28 -8.71
N ILE A 19 -15.96 -9.39 -9.21
CA ILE A 19 -15.58 -8.24 -10.05
C ILE A 19 -14.66 -7.23 -9.30
N TYR A 20 -14.45 -7.42 -7.99
CA TYR A 20 -13.64 -6.56 -7.14
C TYR A 20 -12.13 -6.82 -7.30
N THR A 21 -11.42 -5.81 -7.80
CA THR A 21 -9.97 -5.86 -8.10
C THR A 21 -9.06 -5.87 -6.87
N THR A 22 -9.61 -5.68 -5.67
CA THR A 22 -8.87 -5.56 -4.41
C THR A 22 -8.08 -6.82 -4.05
N GLU A 23 -8.60 -8.01 -4.37
CA GLU A 23 -7.93 -9.28 -4.07
C GLU A 23 -6.66 -9.46 -4.93
N ALA A 24 -6.69 -9.03 -6.19
CA ALA A 24 -5.52 -9.09 -7.06
C ALA A 24 -4.42 -8.14 -6.59
N THR A 25 -4.79 -6.91 -6.18
CA THR A 25 -3.82 -5.95 -5.62
C THR A 25 -3.26 -6.42 -4.28
N PHE A 26 -4.05 -7.12 -3.46
CA PHE A 26 -3.58 -7.68 -2.20
C PHE A 26 -2.48 -8.75 -2.38
N VAL A 27 -2.64 -9.63 -3.38
CA VAL A 27 -1.58 -10.60 -3.75
C VAL A 27 -0.32 -9.88 -4.23
N LEU A 28 -0.49 -8.84 -5.06
CA LEU A 28 0.63 -8.04 -5.58
C LEU A 28 1.36 -7.28 -4.46
N ASP A 29 0.62 -6.76 -3.48
CA ASP A 29 1.17 -6.05 -2.33
C ASP A 29 2.08 -6.94 -1.50
N LEU A 30 1.63 -8.16 -1.20
CA LEU A 30 2.41 -9.12 -0.41
C LEU A 30 3.52 -9.80 -1.22
N GLY A 31 3.27 -10.12 -2.49
CA GLY A 31 4.20 -10.86 -3.33
C GLY A 31 5.34 -10.02 -3.89
N ILE A 32 5.11 -8.72 -4.13
CA ILE A 32 6.08 -7.85 -4.81
C ILE A 32 6.34 -6.57 -4.02
N ILE A 33 5.29 -5.82 -3.67
CA ILE A 33 5.47 -4.47 -3.11
C ILE A 33 6.19 -4.54 -1.77
N LEU A 34 5.69 -5.33 -0.83
CA LEU A 34 6.27 -5.46 0.51
C LEU A 34 7.75 -5.92 0.46
N PRO A 35 8.13 -6.97 -0.30
CA PRO A 35 9.53 -7.33 -0.49
C PRO A 35 10.40 -6.19 -1.04
N VAL A 36 9.89 -5.42 -2.00
CA VAL A 36 10.61 -4.27 -2.57
C VAL A 36 10.81 -3.16 -1.54
N TYR A 37 9.80 -2.86 -0.71
CA TYR A 37 9.93 -1.91 0.39
C TYR A 37 10.97 -2.37 1.43
N ILE A 38 10.94 -3.64 1.82
CA ILE A 38 11.92 -4.21 2.76
C ILE A 38 13.33 -4.13 2.16
N ALA A 39 13.50 -4.53 0.90
CA ALA A 39 14.79 -4.48 0.22
C ALA A 39 15.32 -3.03 0.12
N CYS A 40 14.46 -2.06 -0.18
CA CYS A 40 14.81 -0.64 -0.18
C CYS A 40 15.24 -0.16 1.21
N GLY A 41 14.50 -0.52 2.26
CA GLY A 41 14.84 -0.20 3.65
C GLY A 41 16.19 -0.77 4.07
N ILE A 42 16.46 -2.03 3.74
CA ILE A 42 17.76 -2.67 3.99
C ILE A 42 18.87 -1.97 3.20
N ALA A 43 18.64 -1.63 1.92
CA ALA A 43 19.61 -0.95 1.09
C ALA A 43 19.96 0.44 1.63
N LEU A 44 18.98 1.19 2.14
CA LEU A 44 19.18 2.47 2.82
C LEU A 44 20.03 2.31 4.09
N LEU A 45 19.71 1.34 4.95
CA LEU A 45 20.47 1.08 6.17
C LEU A 45 21.93 0.70 5.88
N ARG A 46 22.16 -0.01 4.77
CA ARG A 46 23.49 -0.38 4.27
C ARG A 46 24.17 0.72 3.44
N LYS A 47 23.59 1.93 3.38
CA LYS A 47 24.09 3.09 2.62
C LYS A 47 24.40 2.78 1.15
N LYS A 48 23.59 1.92 0.52
CA LYS A 48 23.73 1.57 -0.90
C LYS A 48 23.00 2.58 -1.77
N GLU A 49 23.60 2.97 -2.90
CA GLU A 49 23.01 3.92 -3.85
C GLU A 49 21.59 3.53 -4.31
N MET A 50 21.35 2.24 -4.50
CA MET A 50 20.05 1.72 -4.92
C MET A 50 18.92 2.10 -3.94
N GLY A 51 19.19 2.11 -2.63
CA GLY A 51 18.21 2.50 -1.62
C GLY A 51 17.81 3.96 -1.79
N TYR A 52 18.76 4.86 -1.98
CA TYR A 52 18.49 6.29 -2.21
C TYR A 52 17.72 6.54 -3.52
N LYS A 53 18.00 5.77 -4.59
CA LYS A 53 17.27 5.89 -5.87
C LYS A 53 15.83 5.37 -5.78
N LEU A 54 15.59 4.28 -5.07
CA LEU A 54 14.26 3.68 -4.92
C LEU A 54 13.36 4.44 -3.93
N THR A 55 13.94 5.04 -2.89
CA THR A 55 13.20 5.76 -1.84
C THR A 55 12.17 6.76 -2.37
N PRO A 56 12.52 7.75 -3.22
CA PRO A 56 11.55 8.72 -3.69
C PRO A 56 10.43 8.08 -4.52
N ILE A 57 10.76 7.05 -5.31
CA ILE A 57 9.78 6.32 -6.13
C ILE A 57 8.74 5.65 -5.23
N LEU A 58 9.20 4.92 -4.21
CA LEU A 58 8.32 4.23 -3.28
C LEU A 58 7.52 5.22 -2.41
N LEU A 59 8.15 6.28 -1.91
CA LEU A 59 7.44 7.29 -1.12
C LEU A 59 6.35 8.02 -1.92
N ILE A 60 6.59 8.34 -3.19
CA ILE A 60 5.56 8.89 -4.08
C ILE A 60 4.42 7.89 -4.26
N PHE A 61 4.77 6.63 -4.51
CA PHE A 61 3.78 5.57 -4.73
C PHE A 61 2.81 5.42 -3.55
N ILE A 62 3.29 5.30 -2.32
CA ILE A 62 2.41 5.19 -1.14
C ILE A 62 1.68 6.51 -0.81
N THR A 63 2.26 7.66 -1.18
CA THR A 63 1.57 8.96 -1.07
C THR A 63 0.33 9.00 -1.96
N ILE A 64 0.46 8.55 -3.21
CA ILE A 64 -0.66 8.47 -4.16
C ILE A 64 -1.72 7.49 -3.63
N ILE A 65 -1.31 6.31 -3.16
CA ILE A 65 -2.24 5.33 -2.57
C ILE A 65 -3.02 5.94 -1.40
N GLY A 66 -2.33 6.59 -0.46
CA GLY A 66 -2.99 7.24 0.67
C GLY A 66 -4.03 8.27 0.23
N LEU A 67 -3.71 9.09 -0.77
CA LEU A 67 -4.64 10.06 -1.34
C LEU A 67 -5.85 9.37 -2.02
N THR A 68 -5.61 8.32 -2.79
CA THR A 68 -6.67 7.54 -3.45
C THR A 68 -7.63 6.94 -2.43
N VAL A 69 -7.11 6.33 -1.35
CA VAL A 69 -7.93 5.71 -0.30
C VAL A 69 -8.79 6.75 0.43
N ILE A 70 -8.24 7.92 0.73
CA ILE A 70 -9.01 9.04 1.31
C ILE A 70 -10.11 9.49 0.35
N GLY A 71 -9.78 9.71 -0.92
CA GLY A 71 -10.76 10.08 -1.95
C GLY A 71 -11.88 9.04 -2.09
N GLN A 72 -11.51 7.76 -2.19
CA GLN A 72 -12.45 6.65 -2.25
C GLN A 72 -13.38 6.61 -1.03
N ASN A 73 -12.86 6.86 0.17
CA ASN A 73 -13.68 6.88 1.39
C ASN A 73 -14.72 8.02 1.36
N ILE A 74 -14.33 9.22 0.91
CA ILE A 74 -15.22 10.38 0.78
C ILE A 74 -16.35 10.07 -0.21
N TYR A 75 -16.01 9.56 -1.41
CA TYR A 75 -17.00 9.24 -2.44
C TYR A 75 -17.95 8.11 -2.02
N GLN A 76 -17.44 7.05 -1.38
CA GLN A 76 -18.26 5.96 -0.87
C GLN A 76 -19.25 6.43 0.19
N THR A 77 -18.79 7.28 1.12
CA THR A 77 -19.64 7.86 2.17
C THR A 77 -20.75 8.72 1.56
N ASN A 78 -20.42 9.56 0.56
CA ASN A 78 -21.40 10.39 -0.15
C ASN A 78 -22.41 9.57 -0.97
N ALA A 79 -22.00 8.41 -1.47
CA ALA A 79 -22.86 7.46 -2.18
C ALA A 79 -23.74 6.60 -1.24
N GLY A 80 -23.66 6.81 0.08
CA GLY A 80 -24.41 6.03 1.07
C GLY A 80 -23.85 4.62 1.32
N VAL A 81 -22.64 4.33 0.85
CA VAL A 81 -21.99 3.03 1.07
C VAL A 81 -21.41 3.00 2.47
N MET A 82 -22.00 2.20 3.36
CA MET A 82 -21.50 2.01 4.72
C MET A 82 -20.31 1.05 4.72
N ILE A 83 -19.12 1.57 5.02
CA ILE A 83 -17.93 0.74 5.20
C ILE A 83 -17.98 0.13 6.61
N PRO A 84 -17.84 -1.20 6.75
CA PRO A 84 -17.73 -1.85 8.05
C PRO A 84 -16.65 -1.21 8.92
N GLN A 85 -16.93 -0.95 10.20
CA GLN A 85 -16.01 -0.26 11.11
C GLN A 85 -14.60 -0.87 11.10
N ARG A 86 -14.51 -2.21 11.08
CA ARG A 86 -13.23 -2.91 11.02
C ARG A 86 -12.40 -2.56 9.78
N GLN A 87 -13.02 -2.47 8.61
CA GLN A 87 -12.32 -2.15 7.36
C GLN A 87 -11.88 -0.68 7.34
N PHE A 88 -12.70 0.22 7.90
CA PHE A 88 -12.35 1.63 8.03
C PHE A 88 -11.07 1.82 8.85
N PHE A 89 -11.00 1.23 10.05
CA PHE A 89 -9.80 1.35 10.90
C PHE A 89 -8.57 0.65 10.31
N THR A 90 -8.74 -0.53 9.70
CA THR A 90 -7.60 -1.36 9.26
C THR A 90 -7.04 -0.93 7.90
N LEU A 91 -7.89 -0.45 6.99
CA LEU A 91 -7.47 -0.11 5.63
C LEU A 91 -7.38 1.41 5.48
N VAL A 92 -8.48 2.13 5.70
CA VAL A 92 -8.55 3.56 5.40
C VAL A 92 -7.57 4.35 6.27
N ILE A 93 -7.62 4.17 7.59
CA ILE A 93 -6.76 4.92 8.50
C ILE A 93 -5.29 4.53 8.31
N SER A 94 -4.98 3.23 8.18
CA SER A 94 -3.60 2.77 8.00
C SER A 94 -2.96 3.34 6.73
N PHE A 95 -3.62 3.27 5.58
CA PHE A 95 -3.08 3.83 4.34
C PHE A 95 -3.04 5.36 4.35
N ALA A 96 -4.02 6.04 4.97
CA ALA A 96 -3.99 7.49 5.12
C ALA A 96 -2.79 7.95 5.95
N VAL A 97 -2.54 7.31 7.10
CA VAL A 97 -1.40 7.63 7.97
C VAL A 97 -0.08 7.36 7.24
N LEU A 98 0.05 6.22 6.56
CA LEU A 98 1.24 5.90 5.77
C LEU A 98 1.48 6.93 4.65
N GLY A 99 0.43 7.36 3.94
CA GLY A 99 0.52 8.38 2.90
C GLY A 99 0.97 9.74 3.44
N ILE A 100 0.49 10.15 4.62
CA ILE A 100 0.92 11.39 5.28
C ILE A 100 2.40 11.31 5.67
N ILE A 101 2.81 10.21 6.32
CA ILE A 101 4.20 9.99 6.72
C ILE A 101 5.11 9.99 5.49
N ALA A 102 4.71 9.31 4.42
CA ALA A 102 5.49 9.24 3.20
C ALA A 102 5.60 10.60 2.51
N THR A 103 4.53 11.38 2.47
CA THR A 103 4.55 12.76 1.95
C THR A 103 5.58 13.59 2.72
N PHE A 104 5.55 13.52 4.04
CA PHE A 104 6.49 14.23 4.90
C PHE A 104 7.94 13.79 4.65
N LEU A 105 8.20 12.48 4.60
CA LEU A 105 9.53 11.93 4.33
C LEU A 105 10.02 12.32 2.94
N ASN A 106 9.16 12.34 1.94
CA ASN A 106 9.52 12.69 0.57
C ASN A 106 9.90 14.18 0.46
N ILE A 107 9.13 15.07 1.08
CA ILE A 107 9.47 16.50 1.17
C ILE A 107 10.83 16.70 1.84
N ARG A 108 11.11 15.95 2.91
CA ARG A 108 12.42 16.00 3.59
C ARG A 108 13.51 15.46 2.68
N PHE A 109 13.29 14.33 2.01
CA PHE A 109 14.25 13.69 1.13
C PHE A 109 14.70 14.60 -0.03
N VAL A 110 13.74 15.24 -0.71
CA VAL A 110 14.03 16.20 -1.80
C VAL A 110 14.81 17.42 -1.28
N LYS A 111 14.53 17.91 -0.07
CA LYS A 111 15.28 19.03 0.53
C LYS A 111 16.76 18.71 0.78
N TYR A 112 17.12 17.45 1.00
CA TYR A 112 18.52 17.02 1.22
C TYR A 112 19.26 16.65 -0.08
N LEU A 113 18.56 16.58 -1.21
CA LEU A 113 19.14 16.37 -2.54
C LEU A 113 19.50 17.68 -3.27
N LYS A 114 19.06 18.82 -2.74
CA LYS A 114 19.51 20.17 -3.12
C LYS A 114 20.84 20.48 -2.45
#